data_AF-A0A0F8Z9P9-F1
#
_entry.id   AF-A0A0F8Z9P9-F1
#
_cell.length_a   1.000
_cell.length_b   1.000
_cell.length_c   1.000
_cell.angle_alpha   90.00
_cell.angle_beta   90.00
_cell.angle_gamma   90.00
#
_symmetry.space_group_name_H-M   'P 1'
#
loop_
_entity.id
_entity.type
_entity.pdbx_description
1 polymer ?
#
loop_
_entity_poly.entity_id
_entity_poly.type
_entity_poly.pdbx_seq_one_letter_code
_entity_poly.pdbx_strand_id
1 'polypeptide(L)'
;MQMVRMELSGTSQEILSARELGIVACTRCSKPAPMGTPTCSRCGHRLVSRDRLSLQRVWAYWTVGLMCYIPANTYPMLKTRTLFQVEESTIIGGAVELAQYG
;
A
#
# COMPACT_ATOMS: atom_id res chain seq x y z
N MET A 1 4.55 -42.81 2.05
CA MET A 1 3.69 -41.72 2.59
C MET A 1 4.34 -41.18 3.84
N GLN A 2 5.17 -40.15 3.72
CA GLN A 2 5.85 -39.51 4.85
C GLN A 2 5.03 -38.29 5.25
N MET A 3 4.42 -38.36 6.43
CA MET A 3 3.66 -37.28 7.06
C MET A 3 4.55 -36.04 7.22
N VAL A 4 4.18 -34.94 6.57
CA VAL A 4 4.74 -33.61 6.87
C VAL A 4 4.02 -33.12 8.13
N ARG A 5 4.72 -33.20 9.25
CA ARG A 5 4.29 -32.68 10.56
C ARG A 5 4.43 -31.15 10.55
N MET A 6 3.31 -30.47 10.76
CA MET A 6 3.18 -29.02 10.75
C MET A 6 3.34 -28.46 12.17
N GLU A 7 4.51 -28.58 12.78
CA GLU A 7 4.77 -28.00 14.12
C GLU A 7 6.26 -27.62 14.28
N LEU A 8 6.63 -26.39 13.90
CA LEU A 8 7.88 -25.74 14.30
C LEU A 8 7.57 -24.30 14.70
N SER A 9 6.83 -24.14 15.79
CA SER A 9 6.59 -22.85 16.45
C SER A 9 7.57 -22.75 17.62
N GLY A 10 8.77 -22.19 17.41
CA GLY A 10 9.72 -21.95 18.50
C GLY A 10 11.21 -22.14 18.20
N THR A 11 11.62 -22.56 17.00
CA THR A 11 13.04 -22.52 16.63
C THR A 11 13.37 -21.14 16.07
N SER A 12 14.34 -20.44 16.68
CA SER A 12 14.99 -19.30 16.05
C SER A 12 15.77 -19.81 14.84
N GLN A 13 15.09 -20.03 13.71
CA GLN A 13 15.78 -20.24 12.46
C GLN A 13 16.62 -19.00 12.19
N GLU A 14 17.92 -19.19 12.02
CA GLU A 14 18.81 -18.14 11.54
C GLU A 14 18.34 -17.81 10.12
N ILE A 15 17.52 -16.76 9.99
CA ILE A 15 16.94 -16.35 8.71
C ILE A 15 18.03 -15.65 7.91
N LEU A 16 18.83 -16.42 7.19
CA LEU A 16 19.74 -15.90 6.18
C LEU A 16 18.93 -15.30 5.05
N SER A 17 19.05 -13.99 4.87
CA SER A 17 18.41 -13.28 3.78
C SER A 17 19.09 -13.61 2.46
N ALA A 18 18.32 -13.69 1.37
CA ALA A 18 18.87 -13.88 0.03
C ALA A 18 19.95 -12.83 -0.32
N ARG A 19 19.86 -11.64 0.28
CA ARG A 19 20.82 -10.56 0.12
C ARG A 19 22.16 -10.85 0.80
N GLU A 20 22.16 -11.45 1.98
CA GLU A 20 23.40 -11.88 2.67
C GLU A 20 24.12 -12.98 1.88
N LEU A 21 23.35 -13.83 1.18
CA LEU A 21 23.90 -14.82 0.25
C LEU A 21 24.34 -14.22 -1.10
N GLY A 22 24.24 -12.90 -1.29
CA GLY A 22 24.63 -12.24 -2.52
C GLY A 22 23.71 -12.54 -3.71
N ILE A 23 22.43 -12.85 -3.46
CA ILE A 23 21.45 -13.21 -4.48
C ILE A 23 20.39 -12.10 -4.59
N VAL A 24 19.99 -11.81 -5.83
CA VAL A 24 18.88 -10.91 -6.15
C VAL A 24 17.86 -11.63 -7.03
N ALA A 25 16.58 -11.48 -6.70
CA ALA A 25 15.49 -12.03 -7.50
C ALA A 25 15.05 -11.02 -8.57
N CYS A 26 14.78 -11.51 -9.79
CA CYS A 26 14.16 -10.69 -10.82
C CYS A 26 12.70 -10.35 -10.45
N THR A 27 12.34 -9.07 -10.45
CA THR A 27 10.97 -8.58 -10.15
C THR A 27 9.93 -9.02 -11.18
N ARG A 28 10.34 -9.41 -12.39
CA ARG A 28 9.43 -9.79 -13.48
C ARG A 28 9.16 -11.29 -13.56
N CYS A 29 10.18 -12.13 -13.33
CA CYS A 29 10.08 -13.58 -13.55
C CYS A 29 10.59 -14.42 -12.38
N SER A 30 10.86 -13.79 -11.24
CA SER A 30 11.34 -14.38 -9.97
C SER A 30 12.62 -15.23 -10.05
N LYS A 31 13.29 -15.29 -11.21
CA LYS A 31 14.57 -16.02 -11.35
C LYS A 31 15.64 -15.39 -10.43
N PRO A 32 16.29 -16.17 -9.56
CA PRO A 32 17.42 -15.71 -8.78
C PRO A 32 18.64 -15.54 -9.68
N ALA A 33 19.44 -14.50 -9.40
CA ALA A 33 20.71 -14.23 -10.05
C ALA A 33 21.70 -13.67 -9.01
N PRO A 34 23.02 -13.80 -9.23
CA PRO A 34 24.00 -13.19 -8.35
C PRO A 34 23.89 -11.66 -8.37
N MET A 35 24.06 -11.04 -7.20
CA MET A 35 24.11 -9.60 -7.04
C MET A 35 25.23 -9.01 -7.91
N GLY A 36 24.95 -7.89 -8.57
CA GLY A 36 25.86 -7.28 -9.56
C GLY A 36 25.53 -7.64 -11.01
N THR A 37 24.70 -8.67 -11.25
CA THR A 37 24.19 -8.94 -12.60
C THR A 37 23.24 -7.83 -13.05
N PRO A 38 23.49 -7.13 -14.17
CA PRO A 38 22.65 -6.01 -14.59
C PRO A 38 21.31 -6.45 -15.19
N THR A 39 21.28 -7.62 -15.86
CA THR A 39 20.16 -8.06 -16.70
C THR A 39 19.82 -9.53 -16.49
N CYS A 40 18.52 -9.85 -16.45
CA CYS A 40 18.04 -11.21 -16.21
C CYS A 40 18.27 -12.09 -17.43
N SER A 41 18.97 -13.21 -17.25
CA SER A 41 19.24 -14.20 -18.29
C SER A 41 18.00 -14.92 -18.83
N ARG A 42 16.83 -14.80 -18.18
CA ARG A 42 15.57 -15.42 -18.63
C ARG A 42 14.67 -14.46 -19.39
N CYS A 43 14.48 -13.25 -18.87
CA CYS A 43 13.47 -12.32 -19.40
C CYS A 43 14.02 -10.99 -19.90
N GLY A 44 15.35 -10.78 -19.83
CA GLY A 44 15.99 -9.53 -20.23
C GLY A 44 15.70 -8.32 -19.35
N HIS A 45 14.94 -8.47 -18.26
CA HIS A 45 14.62 -7.36 -17.38
C HIS A 45 15.83 -6.94 -16.55
N ARG A 46 15.99 -5.63 -16.29
CA ARG A 46 17.05 -5.09 -15.44
C ARG A 46 16.87 -5.60 -14.02
N LEU A 47 17.91 -6.19 -13.43
CA LEU A 47 17.86 -6.55 -12.01
C LEU A 47 18.18 -5.32 -11.16
N VAL A 48 17.41 -5.16 -10.11
CA VAL A 48 17.56 -4.10 -9.13
C VAL A 48 17.46 -4.72 -7.75
N SER A 49 18.53 -4.64 -6.96
CA SER A 49 18.54 -5.17 -5.58
C SER A 49 17.63 -4.36 -4.65
N ARG A 50 17.53 -3.04 -4.85
CA ARG A 50 16.67 -2.15 -4.08
C ARG A 50 16.24 -0.96 -4.92
N ASP A 51 14.94 -0.69 -4.95
CA ASP A 51 14.43 0.59 -5.44
C ASP A 51 14.63 1.65 -4.35
N ARG A 52 15.52 2.62 -4.61
CA ARG A 52 15.82 3.70 -3.66
C ARG A 52 14.70 4.73 -3.56
N LEU A 53 13.84 4.82 -4.58
CA LEU A 53 12.75 5.80 -4.65
C LEU A 53 11.41 5.23 -4.18
N SER A 54 11.33 3.96 -3.78
CA SER A 54 10.07 3.33 -3.34
C SER A 54 9.42 4.13 -2.19
N LEU A 55 10.19 4.48 -1.17
CA LEU A 55 9.69 5.27 -0.04
C LEU A 55 9.18 6.65 -0.49
N GLN A 56 9.94 7.32 -1.37
CA GLN A 56 9.56 8.64 -1.90
C GLN A 56 8.25 8.58 -2.69
N ARG A 57 8.03 7.52 -3.48
CA ARG A 57 6.77 7.31 -4.21
C ARG A 57 5.59 7.12 -3.26
N VAL A 58 5.77 6.34 -2.19
CA VAL A 58 4.74 6.15 -1.15
C VAL A 58 4.37 7.49 -0.51
N TRP A 59 5.37 8.29 -0.09
CA TRP A 59 5.13 9.61 0.48
C TRP A 59 4.48 10.59 -0.50
N ALA A 60 4.86 10.54 -1.78
CA ALA A 60 4.24 11.36 -2.81
C ALA A 60 2.74 11.05 -2.94
N TYR A 61 2.36 9.77 -3.01
CA TYR A 61 0.94 9.40 -3.07
C TYR A 61 0.19 9.70 -1.78
N TRP A 62 0.83 9.51 -0.62
CA TRP A 62 0.22 9.78 0.68
C TRP A 62 -0.08 11.28 0.87
N THR A 63 0.87 12.15 0.51
CA THR A 63 0.67 13.61 0.60
C THR A 63 -0.42 14.10 -0.35
N VAL A 64 -0.47 13.58 -1.59
CA VAL A 64 -1.56 13.87 -2.53
C VAL A 64 -2.92 13.43 -1.96
N GLY A 65 -2.99 12.24 -1.37
CA GLY A 65 -4.19 11.75 -0.71
C GLY A 65 -4.66 12.67 0.42
N LEU A 66 -3.74 13.15 1.27
CA LEU A 66 -4.04 14.11 2.34
C LEU A 66 -4.55 15.46 1.79
N MET A 67 -3.96 15.96 0.71
CA MET A 67 -4.42 17.20 0.08
C MET A 67 -5.85 17.07 -0.45
N CYS A 68 -6.21 15.92 -1.03
CA CYS A 68 -7.57 15.63 -1.47
C CYS A 68 -8.53 15.32 -0.31
N TYR A 69 -8.04 14.83 0.82
CA TYR A 69 -8.85 14.47 1.98
C TYR A 69 -9.54 15.69 2.59
N ILE A 70 -8.82 16.81 2.72
CA ILE A 70 -9.36 18.04 3.33
C ILE A 70 -10.63 18.51 2.58
N PRO A 71 -10.60 18.80 1.26
CA PRO A 71 -11.78 19.27 0.56
C PRO A 71 -12.88 18.20 0.47
N ALA A 72 -12.54 16.92 0.37
CA ALA A 72 -13.55 15.86 0.35
C ALA A 72 -14.38 15.78 1.66
N ASN A 73 -13.79 16.21 2.79
CA ASN A 73 -14.47 16.21 4.08
C ASN A 73 -14.99 17.59 4.50
N THR A 74 -14.48 18.69 3.94
CA THR A 74 -14.92 20.06 4.26
C THR A 74 -15.88 20.65 3.25
N TYR A 75 -15.85 20.22 1.98
CA TYR A 75 -16.83 20.66 1.01
C TYR A 75 -18.08 19.78 1.07
N PRO A 76 -19.27 20.39 1.18
CA PRO A 76 -20.52 19.65 1.13
C PRO A 76 -20.67 19.00 -0.25
N MET A 77 -20.62 17.67 -0.27
CA MET A 77 -20.75 16.84 -1.48
C MET A 77 -22.13 17.01 -2.17
N LEU A 78 -23.13 17.53 -1.45
CA LEU A 78 -24.42 17.96 -1.97
C LEU A 78 -24.78 19.37 -1.47
N LYS A 79 -25.03 20.30 -2.40
CA LYS A 79 -25.79 21.52 -2.13
C LYS A 79 -27.14 21.42 -2.85
N THR A 80 -28.16 20.92 -2.17
CA THR A 80 -29.56 21.04 -2.61
C THR A 80 -30.10 22.39 -2.15
N ARG A 81 -30.22 23.34 -3.08
CA ARG A 81 -30.93 24.60 -2.80
C ARG A 81 -32.42 24.38 -3.00
N THR A 82 -33.16 24.25 -1.90
CA THR A 82 -34.63 24.29 -1.91
C THR A 82 -35.06 25.75 -1.71
N LEU A 83 -36.01 26.22 -2.53
CA LEU A 83 -36.33 27.62 -2.86
C LEU A 83 -36.69 28.56 -1.66
N PHE A 84 -36.69 28.10 -0.41
CA PHE A 84 -37.09 28.90 0.76
C PHE A 84 -36.38 28.60 2.10
N GLN A 85 -35.44 27.63 2.16
CA GLN A 85 -34.68 27.31 3.38
C GLN A 85 -33.26 26.87 2.99
N VAL A 86 -32.25 27.49 3.60
CA VAL A 86 -30.84 27.12 3.40
C VAL A 86 -30.46 26.19 4.54
N GLU A 87 -30.58 24.88 4.33
CA GLU A 87 -29.93 23.91 5.21
C GLU A 87 -28.54 23.54 4.67
N GLU A 88 -27.53 23.76 5.50
CA GLU A 88 -26.15 23.38 5.22
C GLU A 88 -25.90 21.96 5.75
N SER A 89 -26.27 20.95 4.98
CA SER A 89 -26.01 19.56 5.34
C SER A 89 -24.53 19.21 5.10
N THR A 90 -23.72 19.17 6.16
CA THR A 90 -22.38 18.55 6.14
C THR A 90 -22.50 17.05 6.45
N ILE A 91 -21.51 16.22 6.07
CA ILE A 91 -21.47 14.79 6.44
C ILE A 91 -21.59 14.60 7.97
N ILE A 92 -21.01 15.53 8.74
CA ILE A 92 -21.10 15.57 10.20
C ILE A 92 -22.53 15.95 10.65
N GLY A 93 -23.16 16.93 10.00
CA GLY A 93 -24.54 17.31 10.25
C GLY A 93 -25.52 16.15 10.06
N GLY A 94 -25.40 15.41 8.95
CA GLY A 94 -26.24 14.24 8.67
C GLY A 94 -26.02 13.08 9.65
N ALA A 95 -24.80 12.85 10.13
CA ALA A 95 -24.52 11.83 11.15
C ALA A 95 -25.08 12.19 12.54
N VAL A 96 -25.05 13.46 12.92
CA VAL A 96 -25.63 13.95 14.18
C VAL A 96 -27.16 13.89 14.14
N GLU A 97 -27.78 14.26 13.02
CA GLU A 97 -29.23 14.20 12.87
C GLU A 97 -29.75 12.75 12.94
N LEU A 98 -29.06 11.80 12.30
CA LEU A 98 -29.39 10.37 12.42
C LEU A 98 -29.18 9.83 13.84
N ALA A 99 -28.23 10.34 14.61
CA ALA A 99 -28.03 9.95 16.01
C ALA A 99 -29.05 10.59 16.97
N GLN A 100 -29.68 11.69 16.57
CA GLN A 100 -30.70 12.39 17.37
C GLN A 100 -32.12 11.87 17.08
N TYR A 101 -32.38 11.44 15.85
CA TYR A 101 -33.72 11.00 15.41
C TYR A 101 -33.83 9.50 15.06
N GLY A 102 -32.73 8.75 15.10
CA GLY A 102 -32.70 7.29 15.00
C GLY A 102 -32.62 6.62 16.38
#